data_AF-A0A382V4L1-F1
#
_entry.id   AF-A0A382V4L1-F1
#
_cell.length_a   1.000
_cell.length_b   1.000
_cell.length_c   1.000
_cell.angle_alpha   90.00
_cell.angle_beta   90.00
_cell.angle_gamma   90.00
#
_symmetry.space_group_name_H-M   'P 1'
#
loop_
_entity.id
_entity.type
_entity.pdbx_description
1 polymer ?
#
loop_
_entity_poly.entity_id
_entity_poly.type
_entity_poly.pdbx_seq_one_letter_code
_entity_poly.pdbx_strand_id
1 'polypeptide(L)'
;MELENPDSEATKLIRVEIQKALDEDRSEAIVLGCAGMIDLASELSKEFGVPVIDGVTTAVKLVESLVVLGLQTRKLNGYAYPRSKPYLGLFKSFQP
;
A
#
# COMPACT_ATOMS: atom_id res chain seq x y z
N MET A 1 11.59 -9.17 -10.79
CA MET A 1 11.50 -7.73 -11.15
C MET A 1 12.67 -7.01 -10.48
N GLU A 2 13.21 -5.89 -10.98
CA GLU A 2 14.43 -5.27 -10.40
C GLU A 2 14.30 -4.93 -8.90
N LEU A 3 13.08 -4.63 -8.44
CA LEU A 3 12.76 -4.30 -7.05
C LEU A 3 12.85 -5.48 -6.06
N GLU A 4 12.89 -6.73 -6.55
CA GLU A 4 13.00 -7.94 -5.71
C GLU A 4 14.47 -8.29 -5.42
N ASN A 5 15.43 -7.57 -6.02
CA ASN A 5 16.85 -7.75 -5.73
C ASN A 5 17.32 -6.61 -4.80
N PRO A 6 17.71 -6.90 -3.54
CA PRO A 6 18.18 -5.89 -2.59
C PRO A 6 19.47 -5.18 -3.03
N ASP A 7 20.24 -5.80 -3.95
CA ASP A 7 21.45 -5.24 -4.55
C ASP A 7 21.19 -4.50 -5.87
N SER A 8 19.93 -4.37 -6.30
CA SER A 8 19.58 -3.65 -7.51
C SER A 8 19.87 -2.15 -7.40
N GLU A 9 20.08 -1.51 -8.55
CA GLU A 9 20.15 -0.04 -8.62
C GLU A 9 18.88 0.62 -8.10
N ALA A 10 17.71 -0.02 -8.26
CA ALA A 10 16.45 0.50 -7.74
C ALA A 10 16.47 0.58 -6.20
N THR A 11 16.97 -0.46 -5.52
CA THR A 11 17.05 -0.48 -4.05
C THR A 11 18.04 0.57 -3.54
N LYS A 12 19.16 0.81 -4.26
CA LYS A 12 20.09 1.89 -3.94
C LYS A 12 19.44 3.26 -4.05
N LEU A 13 18.68 3.51 -5.12
CA LEU A 13 17.94 4.76 -5.29
C LEU A 13 16.91 4.99 -4.18
N ILE A 14 16.21 3.93 -3.76
CA ILE A 14 15.28 4.00 -2.62
C ILE A 14 15.99 4.42 -1.33
N ARG A 15 17.16 3.83 -1.02
CA ARG A 15 17.94 4.21 0.16
C ARG A 15 18.37 5.68 0.13
N VAL A 16 18.83 6.17 -1.03
CA VAL A 16 19.19 7.58 -1.21
C VAL A 16 17.99 8.49 -0.97
N GLU A 17 16.82 8.13 -1.50
CA GLU A 17 15.61 8.93 -1.33
C GLU A 17 15.10 8.94 0.12
N ILE A 18 15.17 7.79 0.81
CA ILE A 18 14.84 7.71 2.23
C ILE A 18 15.75 8.64 3.04
N GLN A 19 17.07 8.60 2.81
CA GLN A 19 18.01 9.45 3.54
C GLN A 19 17.67 10.94 3.33
N LYS A 20 17.35 11.35 2.10
CA LYS A 20 16.92 12.73 1.82
C LYS A 20 15.63 13.10 2.56
N ALA A 21 14.63 12.23 2.55
CA ALA A 21 13.38 12.47 3.27
C ALA A 21 13.59 12.62 4.79
N LEU A 22 14.57 11.91 5.35
CA LEU A 22 14.95 12.07 6.77
C LEU A 22 15.68 13.38 7.03
N ASP A 23 16.63 13.75 6.18
CA ASP A 23 17.49 14.92 6.40
C ASP A 23 16.80 16.25 6.02
N GLU A 24 16.11 16.27 4.88
CA GLU A 24 15.54 17.49 4.27
C GLU A 24 14.11 17.73 4.79
N ASP A 25 13.26 16.71 4.74
CA ASP A 25 11.85 16.83 5.15
C ASP A 25 11.63 16.60 6.64
N ARG A 26 12.66 16.08 7.34
CA ARG A 26 12.59 15.69 8.76
C ARG A 26 11.50 14.65 9.01
N SER A 27 11.34 13.73 8.06
CA SER A 27 10.39 12.64 8.19
C SER A 27 10.80 11.71 9.35
N GLU A 28 9.82 11.27 10.14
CA GLU A 28 10.05 10.33 11.24
C GLU A 28 9.59 8.90 10.90
N ALA A 29 9.02 8.71 9.71
CA ALA A 29 8.58 7.42 9.16
C ALA A 29 8.53 7.51 7.62
N ILE A 30 8.63 6.36 6.95
CA ILE A 30 8.56 6.24 5.50
C ILE A 30 7.40 5.32 5.11
N VAL A 31 6.65 5.69 4.07
CA VAL A 31 5.61 4.84 3.45
C VAL A 31 6.06 4.41 2.07
N LEU A 32 6.15 3.11 1.83
CA LEU A 32 6.54 2.56 0.53
C LEU A 32 5.38 2.69 -0.46
N GLY A 33 5.64 3.38 -1.57
CA GLY A 33 4.62 3.70 -2.58
C GLY A 33 4.31 2.58 -3.59
N CYS A 34 5.02 1.46 -3.55
CA CYS A 34 4.86 0.37 -4.52
C CYS A 34 4.74 -0.99 -3.83
N ALA A 35 3.77 -1.80 -4.27
CA ALA A 35 3.57 -3.16 -3.78
C ALA A 35 4.75 -4.10 -4.09
N GLY A 36 5.63 -3.76 -5.03
CA GLY A 36 6.85 -4.53 -5.32
C GLY A 36 7.96 -4.36 -4.27
N MET A 37 7.77 -3.53 -3.24
CA MET A 37 8.80 -3.19 -2.24
C MET A 37 8.52 -3.81 -0.87
N ILE A 38 7.52 -4.69 -0.74
CA ILE A 38 7.04 -5.23 0.54
C ILE A 38 8.18 -5.83 1.37
N ASP A 39 9.03 -6.65 0.75
CA ASP A 39 10.12 -7.35 1.45
C ASP A 39 11.22 -6.42 1.97
N LEU A 40 11.30 -5.18 1.44
CA LEU A 40 12.29 -4.18 1.84
C LEU A 40 11.92 -3.45 3.14
N ALA A 41 10.63 -3.43 3.52
CA ALA A 41 10.16 -2.60 4.63
C ALA A 41 10.87 -2.91 5.96
N SER A 42 10.98 -4.20 6.32
CA SER A 42 11.66 -4.58 7.57
C SER A 42 13.17 -4.32 7.53
N GLU A 43 13.80 -4.45 6.37
CA GLU A 43 15.24 -4.22 6.22
C GLU A 43 15.55 -2.73 6.35
N LEU A 44 14.87 -1.90 5.55
CA LEU A 44 15.03 -0.44 5.55
C LEU A 44 14.67 0.15 6.91
N SER A 45 13.65 -0.37 7.59
CA SER A 45 13.31 0.10 8.95
C SER A 45 14.43 -0.14 9.95
N LYS A 46 15.13 -1.28 9.86
CA LYS A 46 16.31 -1.57 10.70
C LYS A 46 17.51 -0.72 10.31
N GLU A 47 17.72 -0.52 9.01
CA GLU A 47 18.84 0.24 8.45
C GLU A 47 18.79 1.72 8.87
N PHE A 48 17.63 2.36 8.70
CA PHE A 48 17.47 3.79 8.97
C PHE A 48 16.97 4.11 10.39
N GLY A 49 16.61 3.10 11.18
CA GLY A 49 16.16 3.28 12.57
C GLY A 49 14.80 3.99 12.72
N VAL A 50 14.03 4.09 11.64
CA VAL A 50 12.68 4.68 11.63
C VAL A 50 11.65 3.65 11.13
N PRO A 51 10.34 3.80 11.43
CA PRO A 51 9.31 2.96 10.86
C PRO A 51 9.26 3.09 9.34
N VAL A 52 9.37 1.97 8.63
CA VAL A 52 9.13 1.88 7.18
C VAL A 52 7.92 0.98 6.96
N ILE A 53 6.88 1.52 6.32
CA ILE A 53 5.55 0.93 6.25
C ILE A 53 5.25 0.52 4.82
N ASP A 54 4.92 -0.75 4.58
CA ASP A 54 4.38 -1.21 3.30
C ASP A 54 2.86 -1.18 3.28
N GLY A 55 2.28 -0.81 2.13
CA GLY A 55 0.83 -0.70 1.98
C GLY A 55 0.09 -2.05 1.97
N VAL A 56 0.75 -3.15 1.63
CA VAL A 56 0.09 -4.45 1.41
C VAL A 56 -0.18 -5.16 2.73
N THR A 57 0.86 -5.39 3.54
CA THR A 57 0.74 -6.00 4.86
C THR A 57 -0.12 -5.14 5.76
N THR A 58 0.06 -3.82 5.72
CA THR A 58 -0.76 -2.87 6.48
C THR A 58 -2.24 -2.95 6.09
N ALA A 59 -2.56 -3.04 4.78
CA ALA A 59 -3.94 -3.18 4.33
C ALA A 59 -4.58 -4.49 4.80
N VAL A 60 -3.83 -5.61 4.78
CA VAL A 60 -4.32 -6.90 5.31
C VAL A 60 -4.69 -6.76 6.79
N LYS A 61 -3.79 -6.20 7.61
CA LYS A 61 -4.05 -6.03 9.05
C LYS A 61 -5.17 -5.04 9.36
N LEU A 62 -5.31 -3.99 8.53
CA LEU A 62 -6.45 -3.07 8.64
C LEU A 62 -7.78 -3.79 8.38
N VAL A 63 -7.86 -4.57 7.29
CA VAL A 63 -9.09 -5.31 6.94
C VAL A 63 -9.41 -6.39 7.97
N GLU A 64 -8.42 -7.17 8.44
CA GLU A 64 -8.59 -8.12 9.54
C GLU A 64 -9.22 -7.45 10.77
N SER A 65 -8.70 -6.29 11.15
CA SER A 65 -9.19 -5.53 12.31
C SER A 65 -10.65 -5.08 12.12
N LEU A 66 -11.01 -4.58 10.93
CA LEU A 66 -12.39 -4.20 10.62
C LEU A 66 -13.35 -5.39 10.70
N VAL A 67 -12.93 -6.56 10.20
CA VAL A 67 -13.72 -7.80 10.26
C VAL A 67 -13.94 -8.24 11.70
N VAL A 68 -12.88 -8.26 12.53
CA VAL A 68 -12.98 -8.63 13.96
C VAL A 68 -13.93 -7.70 14.72
N LEU A 69 -13.93 -6.41 14.39
CA LEU A 69 -14.80 -5.41 15.02
C LEU A 69 -16.24 -5.40 14.46
N GLY A 70 -16.54 -6.20 13.44
CA GLY A 70 -17.85 -6.19 12.77
C GLY A 70 -18.15 -4.89 12.02
N LEU A 71 -17.10 -4.15 11.63
CA LEU A 71 -17.22 -2.87 10.92
C LEU A 71 -17.22 -3.11 9.41
N GLN A 72 -18.15 -2.45 8.71
CA GLN A 72 -18.30 -2.56 7.27
C GLN A 72 -18.59 -1.20 6.63
N THR A 73 -18.27 -1.05 5.35
CA THR A 73 -18.60 0.17 4.60
C THR A 73 -20.11 0.36 4.51
N ARG A 74 -20.62 1.42 5.13
CA ARG A 74 -22.04 1.78 5.05
C ARG A 74 -22.43 2.13 3.61
N LYS A 75 -23.48 1.49 3.08
CA LYS A 75 -23.93 1.65 1.69
C LYS A 75 -24.94 2.78 1.51
N LEU A 76 -24.54 4.00 1.89
CA LEU A 76 -25.29 5.24 1.67
C LEU A 76 -24.39 6.32 1.06
N ASN A 77 -25.00 7.33 0.42
CA ASN A 77 -24.33 8.47 -0.19
C ASN A 77 -23.22 8.03 -1.17
N GLY A 78 -21.99 8.52 -1.00
CA GLY A 78 -20.86 8.22 -1.88
C GLY A 78 -20.43 6.75 -1.93
N TYR A 79 -20.87 5.93 -0.96
CA TYR A 79 -20.60 4.49 -0.92
C TYR A 79 -21.83 3.62 -1.18
N ALA A 80 -22.94 4.21 -1.62
CA ALA A 80 -24.12 3.47 -2.06
C ALA A 80 -23.75 2.50 -3.20
N TYR A 81 -24.56 1.45 -3.36
CA TYR A 81 -24.39 0.56 -4.51
C TYR A 81 -24.51 1.34 -5.83
N PRO A 82 -23.79 0.93 -6.89
CA PRO A 82 -23.96 1.52 -8.20
C PRO A 82 -25.44 1.49 -8.63
N ARG A 83 -25.91 2.58 -9.26
CA ARG A 83 -27.27 2.63 -9.82
C ARG A 83 -27.44 1.55 -10.89
N SER A 84 -28.62 0.93 -10.91
CA SER A 84 -28.96 -0.08 -11.90
C SER A 84 -28.84 0.49 -13.32
N LYS A 85 -28.05 -0.19 -14.16
CA LYS A 85 -27.90 0.05 -15.59
C LYS A 85 -27.38 -1.24 -16.25
N PRO A 86 -27.75 -1.53 -17.52
CA PRO A 86 -27.22 -2.70 -18.20
C PRO A 86 -25.70 -2.59 -18.36
N TYR A 87 -24.97 -3.65 -18.00
CA TYR A 87 -23.55 -3.77 -18.33
C TYR A 87 -23.42 -4.28 -19.76
N LEU A 88 -22.57 -3.64 -20.55
CA LEU A 88 -22.37 -3.92 -21.98
C LEU A 88 -20.96 -4.46 -22.25
N GLY A 89 -20.78 -5.08 -23.42
CA GLY A 89 -19.48 -5.59 -23.87
C GLY A 89 -18.90 -6.64 -22.93
N LEU A 90 -17.61 -6.51 -22.61
CA LEU A 90 -16.86 -7.43 -21.75
C LEU A 90 -17.44 -7.55 -20.33
N PHE A 91 -18.22 -6.57 -19.88
CA PHE A 91 -18.79 -6.56 -18.54
C PHE A 91 -20.17 -7.24 -18.45
N LYS A 92 -20.74 -7.72 -19.57
CA LYS A 92 -22.09 -8.31 -19.58
C LYS A 92 -22.26 -9.48 -18.61
N SER A 93 -21.21 -10.29 -18.42
CA SER A 93 -21.20 -11.44 -17.50
C SER A 93 -21.10 -11.05 -16.02
N PHE A 94 -20.80 -9.79 -15.72
CA PHE A 94 -20.66 -9.28 -14.34
C PHE A 94 -21.87 -8.44 -13.91
N GLN A 95 -23.00 -8.54 -14.63
CA GLN A 95 -24.23 -7.91 -14.15
C GLN A 95 -24.60 -8.47 -12.77
N PRO A 96 -24.95 -7.61 -11.80
CA PRO A 96 -25.42 -8.05 -10.49
C PRO A 96 -26.76 -8.79 -10.56
#